data_AF-A0A7C1PG06-F1
#
_entry.id   AF-A0A7C1PG06-F1
#
_cell.length_a   1.000
_cell.length_b   1.000
_cell.length_c   1.000
_cell.angle_alpha   90.00
_cell.angle_beta   90.00
_cell.angle_gamma   90.00
#
_symmetry.space_group_name_H-M   'P 1'
#
loop_
_entity.id
_entity.type
_entity.pdbx_description
1 polymer ?
#
loop_
_entity_poly.entity_id
_entity_poly.type
_entity_poly.pdbx_seq_one_letter_code
_entity_poly.pdbx_strand_id
1 'polypeptide(L)'
;MSIRRIGVLLSKELRYGFKSYFFIFAIVAPLIFTIFMNLLFGSLFSGKPKLGVINQGHSQIVEFLKNMESINLKEYSSEKELKDAVETGARDVGVVLGENFDSMIRKGELTKLTVYVWGESLLKNRAIVSSALLYQIRDIFGEKAPVDITPVSLGDADNIPLKDRFLPLIVLMAIFISGFAIPSASLVDEKQKRTIGAVMSTPATQGDIFISKGLLGIIISFIMGILILVLNHAFNAQFLLIILILFLAAIMASCLGLIVGAFIKDTASLYSVIKGLGLIIYGPGIIKIFPQIPEWIGKLFPTYYVMNPIMEITRKGGGWSTVNLDVFILIGIIAVFVAIVGVIVNKTRQQEA
;
A
#
# COMPACT_ATOMS: atom_id res chain seq x y z
N MET A 1 35.83 8.89 14.05
CA MET A 1 34.53 9.54 13.72
C MET A 1 34.08 10.32 14.93
N SER A 2 33.42 11.48 14.75
CA SER A 2 32.97 12.31 15.87
C SER A 2 31.46 12.52 15.78
N ILE A 3 30.73 12.12 16.82
CA ILE A 3 29.26 12.27 16.93
C ILE A 3 28.84 13.73 16.71
N ARG A 4 29.62 14.68 17.25
CA ARG A 4 29.36 16.11 17.10
C ARG A 4 29.42 16.55 15.63
N ARG A 5 30.39 16.05 14.86
CA ARG A 5 30.52 16.37 13.42
C ARG A 5 29.38 15.78 12.61
N ILE A 6 29.03 14.53 12.87
CA ILE A 6 27.89 13.85 12.23
C ILE A 6 26.59 14.61 12.50
N GLY A 7 26.36 15.05 13.74
CA GLY A 7 25.18 15.84 14.10
C GLY A 7 25.09 17.19 13.39
N VAL A 8 26.23 17.90 13.24
CA VAL A 8 26.27 19.16 12.48
C VAL A 8 25.97 18.93 11.00
N LEU A 9 26.55 17.90 10.39
CA LEU A 9 26.29 17.54 8.99
C LEU A 9 24.83 17.12 8.79
N LEU A 10 24.28 16.32 9.70
CA LEU A 10 22.87 15.92 9.66
C LEU A 10 21.93 17.14 9.76
N SER A 11 22.26 18.11 10.63
CA SER A 11 21.49 19.35 10.77
C SER A 11 21.53 20.21 9.50
N LYS A 12 22.67 20.28 8.82
CA LYS A 12 22.80 20.88 7.48
C LYS A 12 21.89 20.17 6.48
N GLU A 13 21.98 18.84 6.41
CA GLU A 13 21.17 18.03 5.49
C GLU A 13 19.68 18.19 5.74
N LEU A 14 19.23 18.25 7.00
CA LEU A 14 17.84 18.57 7.33
C LEU A 14 17.49 19.97 6.81
N ARG A 15 18.20 21.03 7.21
CA ARG A 15 17.82 22.41 6.86
C ARG A 15 17.80 22.70 5.36
N TYR A 16 18.75 22.17 4.61
CA TYR A 16 18.90 22.47 3.18
C TYR A 16 18.34 21.37 2.28
N GLY A 17 18.23 20.13 2.78
CA GLY A 17 17.73 18.97 2.03
C GLY A 17 16.25 19.05 1.71
N PHE A 18 15.40 19.64 2.57
CA PHE A 18 13.96 19.80 2.31
C PHE A 18 13.64 20.57 1.01
N LYS A 19 14.58 21.37 0.51
CA LYS A 19 14.42 22.14 -0.74
C LYS A 19 14.79 21.33 -1.99
N SER A 20 15.39 20.16 -1.84
CA SER A 20 15.77 19.30 -2.95
C SER A 20 14.52 18.63 -3.54
N TYR A 21 14.44 18.60 -4.87
CA TYR A 21 13.40 17.88 -5.60
C TYR A 21 13.30 16.42 -5.14
N PHE A 22 14.43 15.73 -4.91
CA PHE A 22 14.44 14.34 -4.45
C PHE A 22 13.83 14.18 -3.06
N PHE A 23 14.03 15.15 -2.17
CA PHE A 23 13.48 15.11 -0.82
C PHE A 23 11.95 15.28 -0.86
N ILE A 24 11.47 16.26 -1.64
CA ILE A 24 10.03 16.48 -1.85
C ILE A 24 9.41 15.24 -2.50
N PHE A 25 10.00 14.73 -3.58
CA PHE A 25 9.52 13.54 -4.28
C PHE A 25 9.46 12.32 -3.34
N ALA A 26 10.49 12.12 -2.51
CA ALA A 26 10.58 11.01 -1.58
C ALA A 26 9.45 10.97 -0.54
N ILE A 27 8.91 12.12 -0.16
CA ILE A 27 7.80 12.23 0.79
C ILE A 27 6.46 12.25 0.07
N VAL A 28 6.35 13.05 -0.99
CA VAL A 28 5.08 13.32 -1.67
C VAL A 28 4.62 12.13 -2.50
N ALA A 29 5.51 11.46 -3.23
CA ALA A 29 5.11 10.37 -4.13
C ALA A 29 4.43 9.19 -3.41
N PRO A 30 4.97 8.67 -2.28
CA PRO A 30 4.30 7.60 -1.53
C PRO A 30 2.96 8.03 -0.93
N LEU A 31 2.81 9.30 -0.52
CA LEU A 31 1.55 9.83 0.01
C LEU A 31 0.48 9.94 -1.08
N ILE A 32 0.83 10.52 -2.23
CA ILE A 32 -0.07 10.59 -3.39
C ILE A 32 -0.50 9.19 -3.79
N PHE A 33 0.43 8.23 -3.85
CA PHE A 33 0.11 6.86 -4.21
C PHE A 33 -0.80 6.19 -3.19
N THR A 34 -0.59 6.42 -1.89
CA THR A 34 -1.48 5.93 -0.83
C THR A 34 -2.88 6.49 -0.94
N ILE A 35 -3.01 7.80 -1.15
CA ILE A 35 -4.30 8.46 -1.34
C ILE A 35 -4.99 7.92 -2.59
N PHE A 36 -4.25 7.81 -3.70
CA PHE A 36 -4.74 7.23 -4.95
C PHE A 36 -5.25 5.80 -4.76
N MET A 37 -4.48 4.94 -4.10
CA MET A 37 -4.89 3.56 -3.83
C MET A 37 -6.08 3.45 -2.89
N ASN A 38 -6.14 4.31 -1.86
CA ASN A 38 -7.30 4.39 -0.98
C ASN A 38 -8.56 4.87 -1.72
N LEU A 39 -8.43 5.83 -2.63
CA LEU A 39 -9.54 6.28 -3.45
C LEU A 39 -9.98 5.18 -4.42
N LEU A 40 -9.04 4.58 -5.15
CA LEU A 40 -9.28 3.54 -6.14
C LEU A 40 -9.97 2.32 -5.50
N PHE A 41 -9.39 1.74 -4.45
CA PHE A 41 -9.92 0.52 -3.86
C PHE A 41 -10.91 0.73 -2.71
N GLY A 42 -10.90 1.89 -2.05
CA GLY A 42 -11.88 2.22 -1.02
C GLY A 42 -13.23 2.66 -1.58
N SER A 43 -13.26 3.23 -2.80
CA SER A 43 -14.50 3.76 -3.40
C SER A 43 -14.97 3.00 -4.65
N LEU A 44 -14.08 2.69 -5.60
CA LEU A 44 -14.46 2.08 -6.89
C LEU A 44 -14.46 0.54 -6.82
N PHE A 45 -13.59 -0.03 -5.99
CA PHE A 45 -13.41 -1.49 -5.86
C PHE A 45 -13.50 -1.98 -4.41
N SER A 46 -14.38 -1.39 -3.61
CA SER A 46 -14.59 -1.77 -2.19
C SER A 46 -15.03 -3.22 -1.98
N GLY A 47 -15.33 -3.94 -3.07
CA GLY A 47 -15.80 -5.31 -3.08
C GLY A 47 -17.28 -5.47 -2.73
N LYS A 48 -17.93 -4.40 -2.24
CA LYS A 48 -19.34 -4.35 -1.88
C LYS A 48 -20.12 -3.54 -2.93
N PRO A 49 -21.14 -4.10 -3.61
CA PRO A 49 -21.98 -3.32 -4.50
C PRO A 49 -22.69 -2.19 -3.76
N LYS A 50 -22.75 -1.02 -4.40
CA LYS A 50 -23.50 0.15 -3.93
C LYS A 50 -24.92 0.09 -4.47
N LEU A 51 -25.87 -0.24 -3.62
CA LEU A 51 -27.29 -0.33 -3.97
C LEU A 51 -28.00 0.97 -3.55
N GLY A 52 -28.74 1.57 -4.49
CA GLY A 52 -29.71 2.63 -4.21
C GLY A 52 -31.12 2.05 -4.20
N VAL A 53 -31.94 2.42 -3.22
CA VAL A 53 -33.33 1.93 -3.13
C VAL A 53 -34.29 3.09 -2.92
N ILE A 54 -35.42 3.04 -3.62
CA ILE A 54 -36.61 3.83 -3.28
C ILE A 54 -37.58 2.90 -2.57
N ASN A 55 -37.93 3.27 -1.34
CA ASN A 55 -38.77 2.48 -0.45
C ASN A 55 -40.09 3.20 -0.19
N GLN A 56 -41.00 3.22 -1.17
CA GLN A 56 -42.29 3.87 -1.01
C GLN A 56 -43.21 3.10 -0.06
N GLY A 57 -43.14 1.76 -0.10
CA GLY A 57 -44.03 0.87 0.66
C GLY A 57 -43.52 0.38 2.02
N HIS A 58 -42.38 0.89 2.53
CA HIS A 58 -41.73 0.35 3.74
C HIS A 58 -41.50 -1.16 3.67
N SER A 59 -40.92 -1.61 2.56
CA SER A 59 -40.67 -3.01 2.27
C SER A 59 -39.68 -3.66 3.25
N GLN A 60 -40.01 -4.88 3.69
CA GLN A 60 -39.16 -5.72 4.54
C GLN A 60 -37.81 -6.02 3.86
N ILE A 61 -37.78 -6.07 2.53
CA ILE A 61 -36.55 -6.29 1.74
C ILE A 61 -35.47 -5.26 2.10
N VAL A 62 -35.87 -4.00 2.29
CA VAL A 62 -34.91 -2.91 2.56
C VAL A 62 -34.28 -3.07 3.94
N GLU A 63 -35.04 -3.50 4.94
CA GLU A 63 -34.51 -3.78 6.28
C GLU A 63 -33.51 -4.94 6.26
N PHE A 64 -33.81 -6.01 5.54
CA PHE A 64 -32.86 -7.12 5.36
C PHE A 64 -31.58 -6.69 4.64
N LEU A 65 -31.70 -5.95 3.54
CA LEU A 65 -30.55 -5.50 2.77
C LEU A 65 -29.69 -4.47 3.52
N LYS A 66 -30.28 -3.66 4.42
CA LYS A 66 -29.53 -2.79 5.34
C LYS A 66 -28.65 -3.57 6.31
N ASN A 67 -29.12 -4.73 6.75
CA ASN A 67 -28.41 -5.59 7.71
C ASN A 67 -27.38 -6.51 7.04
N MET A 68 -27.36 -6.61 5.71
CA MET A 68 -26.35 -7.39 4.99
C MET A 68 -25.03 -6.63 4.90
N GLU A 69 -23.97 -7.17 5.53
CA GLU A 69 -22.63 -6.58 5.44
C GLU A 69 -22.06 -6.55 4.01
N SER A 70 -22.59 -7.38 3.11
CA SER A 70 -22.11 -7.51 1.73
C SER A 70 -22.57 -6.40 0.78
N ILE A 71 -23.52 -5.54 1.16
CA ILE A 71 -24.11 -4.51 0.28
C ILE A 71 -24.05 -3.14 0.97
N ASN A 72 -23.65 -2.08 0.24
CA ASN A 72 -23.76 -0.71 0.72
C ASN A 72 -25.08 -0.10 0.23
N LEU A 73 -26.10 -0.14 1.08
CA LEU A 73 -27.43 0.38 0.77
C LEU A 73 -27.53 1.87 1.11
N LYS A 74 -28.12 2.66 0.20
CA LYS A 74 -28.60 4.02 0.48
C LYS A 74 -30.02 4.20 -0.04
N GLU A 75 -30.88 4.79 0.79
CA GLU A 75 -32.23 5.15 0.38
C GLU A 75 -32.26 6.52 -0.32
N TYR A 76 -33.16 6.63 -1.28
CA TYR A 76 -33.43 7.85 -2.04
C TYR A 76 -34.92 8.18 -1.96
N SER A 77 -35.25 9.47 -1.91
CA SER A 77 -36.63 9.93 -1.79
C SER A 77 -37.31 10.11 -3.16
N SER A 78 -36.51 10.26 -4.23
CA SER A 78 -36.99 10.54 -5.58
C SER A 78 -36.33 9.64 -6.62
N GLU A 79 -37.14 9.17 -7.58
CA GLU A 79 -36.69 8.35 -8.72
C GLU A 79 -35.66 9.08 -9.58
N LYS A 80 -35.80 10.41 -9.70
CA LYS A 80 -34.83 11.23 -10.42
C LYS A 80 -33.46 11.21 -9.75
N GLU A 81 -33.41 11.39 -8.43
CA GLU A 81 -32.15 11.36 -7.67
C GLU A 81 -31.49 9.97 -7.71
N LEU A 82 -32.29 8.91 -7.65
CA LEU A 82 -31.79 7.55 -7.79
C LEU A 82 -31.19 7.33 -9.18
N LYS A 83 -31.90 7.75 -10.22
CA LYS A 83 -31.46 7.60 -11.61
C LYS A 83 -30.17 8.39 -11.86
N ASP A 84 -30.10 9.65 -11.43
CA ASP A 84 -28.90 10.49 -11.54
C ASP A 84 -27.70 9.85 -10.80
N ALA A 85 -27.95 9.26 -9.62
CA ALA A 85 -26.92 8.57 -8.85
C ALA A 85 -26.42 7.27 -9.53
N VAL A 86 -27.28 6.56 -10.25
CA VAL A 86 -26.88 5.36 -11.01
C VAL A 86 -26.18 5.76 -12.31
N GLU A 87 -26.65 6.78 -13.02
CA GLU A 87 -26.02 7.28 -14.25
C GLU A 87 -24.59 7.79 -14.00
N THR A 88 -24.36 8.49 -12.89
CA THR A 88 -23.04 9.01 -12.49
C THR A 88 -22.11 7.95 -11.88
N GLY A 89 -22.57 6.72 -11.68
CA GLY A 89 -21.80 5.65 -11.03
C GLY A 89 -21.64 5.81 -9.51
N ALA A 90 -22.38 6.73 -8.88
CA ALA A 90 -22.45 6.82 -7.42
C ALA A 90 -23.12 5.58 -6.80
N ARG A 91 -23.99 4.90 -7.56
CA ARG A 91 -24.61 3.61 -7.24
C ARG A 91 -24.40 2.62 -8.39
N ASP A 92 -24.09 1.37 -8.06
CA ASP A 92 -23.96 0.28 -9.03
C ASP A 92 -25.32 -0.13 -9.60
N VAL A 93 -26.31 -0.21 -8.71
CA VAL A 93 -27.67 -0.66 -9.02
C VAL A 93 -28.65 0.23 -8.26
N GLY A 94 -29.74 0.64 -8.91
CA GLY A 94 -30.88 1.32 -8.31
C GLY A 94 -32.13 0.48 -8.42
N VAL A 95 -32.92 0.36 -7.36
CA VAL A 95 -34.16 -0.42 -7.34
C VAL A 95 -35.31 0.44 -6.86
N VAL A 96 -36.43 0.38 -7.58
CA VAL A 96 -37.66 1.06 -7.19
C VAL A 96 -38.65 0.04 -6.65
N LEU A 97 -38.92 0.10 -5.35
CA LEU A 97 -39.96 -0.69 -4.69
C LEU A 97 -41.19 0.19 -4.53
N GLY A 98 -42.21 -0.10 -5.34
CA GLY A 98 -43.48 0.63 -5.32
C GLY A 98 -44.26 0.43 -4.01
N GLU A 99 -45.32 1.20 -3.85
CA GLU A 99 -46.27 1.00 -2.76
C GLU A 99 -46.86 -0.42 -2.82
N ASN A 100 -47.10 -1.04 -1.66
CA ASN A 100 -47.67 -2.39 -1.54
C ASN A 100 -46.86 -3.52 -2.20
N PHE A 101 -45.58 -3.32 -2.53
CA PHE A 101 -44.74 -4.32 -3.19
C PHE A 101 -44.74 -5.69 -2.47
N ASP A 102 -44.55 -5.69 -1.15
CA ASP A 102 -44.51 -6.91 -0.35
C ASP A 102 -45.86 -7.65 -0.33
N SER A 103 -46.98 -6.92 -0.34
CA SER A 103 -48.31 -7.53 -0.32
C SER A 103 -48.72 -8.09 -1.68
N MET A 104 -48.31 -7.45 -2.78
CA MET A 104 -48.48 -7.98 -4.14
C MET A 104 -47.67 -9.27 -4.33
N ILE A 105 -46.43 -9.31 -3.85
CA ILE A 105 -45.62 -10.54 -3.88
C ILE A 105 -46.32 -11.66 -3.09
N ARG A 106 -46.75 -11.41 -1.84
CA ARG A 106 -47.44 -12.43 -1.01
C ARG A 106 -48.71 -13.00 -1.65
N LYS A 107 -49.39 -12.22 -2.49
CA LYS A 107 -50.59 -12.65 -3.23
C LYS A 107 -50.29 -13.38 -4.54
N GLY A 108 -49.03 -13.42 -4.98
CA GLY A 108 -48.62 -13.95 -6.28
C GLY A 108 -49.05 -13.13 -7.47
N GLU A 109 -49.24 -11.82 -7.27
CA GLU A 109 -49.53 -10.90 -8.35
C GLU A 109 -48.26 -10.58 -9.15
N LEU A 110 -48.38 -10.50 -10.49
CA LEU A 110 -47.27 -10.12 -11.36
C LEU A 110 -46.95 -8.63 -11.19
N THR A 111 -45.87 -8.32 -10.48
CA THR A 111 -45.38 -6.95 -10.28
C THR A 111 -44.14 -6.65 -11.13
N LYS A 112 -44.05 -5.43 -11.66
CA LYS A 112 -42.87 -4.97 -12.41
C LYS A 112 -41.87 -4.36 -11.43
N LEU A 113 -40.66 -4.94 -11.39
CA LEU A 113 -39.54 -4.38 -10.64
C LEU A 113 -38.64 -3.60 -11.59
N THR A 114 -38.55 -2.28 -11.38
CA THR A 114 -37.63 -1.44 -12.15
C THR A 114 -36.25 -1.46 -11.49
N VAL A 115 -35.25 -1.91 -12.25
CA VAL A 115 -33.85 -1.98 -11.84
C VAL A 115 -33.01 -1.13 -12.78
N TYR A 116 -32.42 -0.07 -12.25
CA TYR A 116 -31.43 0.74 -12.92
C TYR A 116 -30.05 0.14 -12.67
N VAL A 117 -29.23 0.02 -13.72
CA VAL A 117 -27.88 -0.54 -13.59
C VAL A 117 -26.91 0.43 -14.23
N TRP A 118 -25.85 0.78 -13.50
CA TRP A 118 -24.78 1.59 -14.06
C TRP A 118 -24.02 0.80 -15.12
N GLY A 119 -23.82 1.40 -16.30
CA GLY A 119 -23.27 0.74 -17.48
C GLY A 119 -21.90 0.08 -17.24
N GLU A 120 -21.06 0.69 -16.41
CA GLU A 120 -19.71 0.20 -16.07
C GLU A 120 -19.66 -0.69 -14.82
N SER A 121 -20.80 -0.92 -14.14
CA SER A 121 -20.83 -1.77 -12.96
C SER A 121 -20.38 -3.21 -13.28
N LEU A 122 -19.51 -3.77 -12.44
CA LEU A 122 -18.98 -5.11 -12.63
C LEU A 122 -20.08 -6.18 -12.54
N LEU A 123 -19.98 -7.23 -13.38
CA LEU A 123 -20.92 -8.37 -13.34
C LEU A 123 -21.06 -8.98 -11.95
N LYS A 124 -19.96 -9.04 -11.18
CA LYS A 124 -19.97 -9.49 -9.78
C LYS A 124 -20.92 -8.67 -8.91
N ASN A 125 -20.88 -7.34 -9.03
CA ASN A 125 -21.71 -6.42 -8.24
C ASN A 125 -23.19 -6.61 -8.58
N ARG A 126 -23.49 -6.68 -9.88
CA ARG A 126 -24.84 -6.94 -10.40
C ARG A 126 -25.38 -8.28 -9.90
N ALA A 127 -24.58 -9.34 -10.00
CA ALA A 127 -24.96 -10.68 -9.56
C ALA A 127 -25.25 -10.75 -8.05
N ILE A 128 -24.44 -10.10 -7.21
CA ILE A 128 -24.66 -10.04 -5.76
C ILE A 128 -25.98 -9.33 -5.43
N VAL A 129 -26.24 -8.19 -6.07
CA VAL A 129 -27.49 -7.44 -5.82
C VAL A 129 -28.70 -8.23 -6.33
N SER A 130 -28.64 -8.78 -7.54
CA SER A 130 -29.73 -9.56 -8.12
C SER A 130 -30.02 -10.83 -7.31
N SER A 131 -29.00 -11.55 -6.86
CA SER A 131 -29.20 -12.75 -6.03
C SER A 131 -29.79 -12.42 -4.66
N ALA A 132 -29.32 -11.34 -4.02
CA ALA A 132 -29.87 -10.87 -2.76
C ALA A 132 -31.34 -10.46 -2.89
N LEU A 133 -31.69 -9.69 -3.94
CA LEU A 133 -33.09 -9.30 -4.21
C LEU A 133 -33.97 -10.52 -4.47
N LEU A 134 -33.54 -11.45 -5.34
CA LEU A 134 -34.30 -12.66 -5.65
C LEU A 134 -34.51 -13.55 -4.42
N TYR A 135 -33.49 -13.69 -3.57
CA TYR A 135 -33.60 -14.44 -2.33
C TYR A 135 -34.67 -13.84 -1.41
N GLN A 136 -34.64 -12.52 -1.21
CA GLN A 136 -35.62 -11.82 -0.35
C GLN A 136 -37.04 -11.84 -0.93
N ILE A 137 -37.21 -11.69 -2.25
CA ILE A 137 -38.51 -11.80 -2.92
C ILE A 137 -39.11 -13.20 -2.71
N ARG A 138 -38.31 -14.26 -2.85
CA ARG A 138 -38.76 -15.65 -2.63
C ARG A 138 -39.12 -15.94 -1.19
N ASP A 139 -38.36 -15.39 -0.23
CA ASP A 139 -38.66 -15.55 1.19
C ASP A 139 -39.98 -14.86 1.56
N ILE A 140 -40.25 -13.65 1.03
CA ILE A 140 -41.52 -12.95 1.22
C ILE A 140 -42.69 -13.71 0.57
N PHE A 141 -42.47 -14.33 -0.59
CA PHE A 141 -43.46 -15.19 -1.25
C PHE A 141 -43.78 -16.46 -0.44
N GLY A 142 -42.91 -16.87 0.49
CA GLY A 142 -43.07 -18.08 1.31
C GLY A 142 -42.51 -19.35 0.65
N GLU A 143 -41.93 -19.25 -0.55
CA GLU A 143 -41.17 -20.33 -1.18
C GLU A 143 -39.71 -20.29 -0.73
N LYS A 144 -39.47 -20.71 0.51
CA LYS A 144 -38.11 -21.02 0.96
C LYS A 144 -37.52 -22.03 -0.01
N ALA A 145 -36.37 -21.71 -0.61
CA ALA A 145 -35.71 -22.63 -1.51
C ALA A 145 -35.48 -23.96 -0.77
N PRO A 146 -35.91 -25.12 -1.31
CA PRO A 146 -35.81 -26.41 -0.64
C PRO A 146 -34.37 -26.95 -0.60
N VAL A 147 -33.38 -26.07 -0.80
CA VAL A 147 -31.95 -26.37 -0.90
C VAL A 147 -31.21 -25.34 -0.09
N ASP A 148 -30.43 -25.81 0.87
CA ASP A 148 -29.45 -24.99 1.58
C ASP A 148 -28.14 -25.01 0.78
N ILE A 149 -27.72 -23.85 0.28
CA ILE A 149 -26.49 -23.72 -0.50
C ILE A 149 -25.39 -23.31 0.47
N THR A 150 -24.58 -24.27 0.87
CA THR A 150 -23.36 -24.05 1.66
C THR A 150 -22.15 -24.03 0.72
N PRO A 151 -21.69 -22.85 0.28
CA PRO A 151 -20.51 -22.77 -0.59
C PRO A 151 -19.28 -23.27 0.17
N VAL A 152 -18.70 -24.37 -0.29
CA VAL A 152 -17.39 -24.85 0.19
C VAL A 152 -16.32 -24.18 -0.66
N SER A 153 -15.58 -23.24 -0.09
CA SER A 153 -14.40 -22.65 -0.75
C SER A 153 -13.34 -23.72 -0.91
N LEU A 154 -12.94 -23.98 -2.16
CA LEU A 154 -11.82 -24.85 -2.48
C LEU A 154 -10.59 -23.99 -2.79
N GLY A 155 -9.49 -24.22 -2.05
CA GLY A 155 -8.21 -23.51 -2.17
C GLY A 155 -7.94 -22.54 -1.01
N ASP A 156 -6.67 -22.41 -0.62
CA ASP A 156 -6.16 -21.53 0.45
C ASP A 156 -6.17 -20.02 0.08
N ALA A 157 -7.03 -19.62 -0.84
CA ALA A 157 -7.13 -18.23 -1.23
C ALA A 157 -7.93 -17.46 -0.18
N ASP A 158 -7.24 -16.94 0.84
CA ASP A 158 -7.77 -15.86 1.65
C ASP A 158 -8.30 -14.80 0.68
N ASN A 159 -9.60 -14.51 0.74
CA ASN A 159 -10.29 -13.54 -0.13
C ASN A 159 -9.91 -12.11 0.31
N ILE A 160 -8.60 -11.83 0.32
CA ILE A 160 -8.02 -10.58 0.76
C ILE A 160 -8.36 -9.51 -0.27
N PRO A 161 -9.05 -8.43 0.12
CA PRO A 161 -9.32 -7.30 -0.76
C PRO A 161 -8.04 -6.84 -1.45
N LEU A 162 -8.16 -6.46 -2.72
CA LEU A 162 -6.98 -6.08 -3.51
C LEU A 162 -6.20 -4.91 -2.86
N LYS A 163 -6.92 -3.97 -2.23
CA LYS A 163 -6.36 -2.91 -1.37
C LYS A 163 -5.33 -3.45 -0.35
N ASP A 164 -5.70 -4.53 0.32
CA ASP A 164 -4.94 -5.11 1.41
C ASP A 164 -3.72 -5.90 0.90
N ARG A 165 -3.80 -6.42 -0.33
CA ARG A 165 -2.67 -7.02 -1.05
C ARG A 165 -1.61 -5.98 -1.44
N PHE A 166 -2.03 -4.76 -1.75
CA PHE A 166 -1.13 -3.67 -2.16
C PHE A 166 -0.44 -2.97 -0.97
N LEU A 167 -0.99 -3.05 0.25
CA LEU A 167 -0.44 -2.33 1.40
C LEU A 167 1.06 -2.60 1.64
N PRO A 168 1.55 -3.86 1.69
CA PRO A 168 2.98 -4.12 1.91
C PRO A 168 3.86 -3.50 0.83
N LEU A 169 3.38 -3.48 -0.42
CA LEU A 169 4.09 -2.84 -1.54
C LEU A 169 4.13 -1.32 -1.39
N ILE A 170 3.04 -0.69 -0.93
CA ILE A 170 2.99 0.76 -0.67
C ILE A 170 3.98 1.15 0.44
N VAL A 171 4.03 0.36 1.52
CA VAL A 171 4.96 0.58 2.64
C VAL A 171 6.40 0.41 2.17
N LEU A 172 6.69 -0.68 1.43
CA LEU A 172 8.01 -0.92 0.84
C LEU A 172 8.43 0.23 -0.08
N MET A 173 7.51 0.71 -0.92
CA MET A 173 7.74 1.84 -1.81
C MET A 173 8.08 3.12 -1.04
N ALA A 174 7.36 3.42 0.03
CA ALA A 174 7.63 4.60 0.84
C ALA A 174 9.02 4.56 1.49
N ILE A 175 9.37 3.42 2.09
CA ILE A 175 10.67 3.19 2.72
C ILE A 175 11.79 3.27 1.69
N PHE A 176 11.67 2.54 0.58
CA PHE A 176 12.75 2.50 -0.40
C PHE A 176 12.89 3.80 -1.17
N ILE A 177 11.82 4.47 -1.61
CA ILE A 177 11.97 5.75 -2.30
C ILE A 177 12.66 6.77 -1.38
N SER A 178 12.28 6.87 -0.12
CA SER A 178 12.88 7.85 0.78
C SER A 178 14.26 7.44 1.29
N GLY A 179 14.40 6.21 1.78
CA GLY A 179 15.65 5.68 2.31
C GLY A 179 16.74 5.53 1.25
N PHE A 180 16.38 5.17 0.02
CA PHE A 180 17.34 5.09 -1.09
C PHE A 180 17.62 6.47 -1.69
N ALA A 181 16.58 7.20 -2.12
CA ALA A 181 16.77 8.34 -3.00
C ALA A 181 17.43 9.53 -2.31
N ILE A 182 17.15 9.75 -1.02
CA ILE A 182 17.70 10.87 -0.25
C ILE A 182 19.22 10.78 -0.13
N PRO A 183 19.81 9.72 0.45
CA PRO A 183 21.27 9.60 0.54
C PRO A 183 21.93 9.48 -0.82
N SER A 184 21.32 8.78 -1.79
CA SER A 184 21.91 8.65 -3.13
C SER A 184 21.97 9.99 -3.86
N ALA A 185 20.88 10.77 -3.82
CA ALA A 185 20.80 12.05 -4.49
C ALA A 185 21.67 13.10 -3.79
N SER A 186 21.73 13.09 -2.46
CA SER A 186 22.58 14.00 -1.70
C SER A 186 24.06 13.77 -2.00
N LEU A 187 24.51 12.52 -2.17
CA LEU A 187 25.87 12.22 -2.61
C LEU A 187 26.14 12.67 -4.06
N VAL A 188 25.21 12.37 -4.97
CA VAL A 188 25.35 12.71 -6.39
C VAL A 188 25.34 14.22 -6.60
N ASP A 189 24.50 14.96 -5.89
CA ASP A 189 24.43 16.42 -5.95
C ASP A 189 25.75 17.07 -5.48
N GLU A 190 26.36 16.56 -4.40
CA GLU A 190 27.66 17.05 -3.95
C GLU A 190 28.79 16.73 -4.93
N LYS A 191 28.77 15.55 -5.57
CA LYS A 191 29.72 15.22 -6.65
C LYS A 191 29.56 16.15 -7.84
N GLN A 192 28.33 16.34 -8.30
CA GLN A 192 28.01 17.12 -9.49
C GLN A 192 28.37 18.60 -9.27
N LYS A 193 28.13 19.14 -8.07
CA LYS A 193 28.51 20.51 -7.68
C LYS A 193 29.97 20.65 -7.25
N ARG A 194 30.74 19.55 -7.23
CA ARG A 194 32.14 19.50 -6.76
C ARG A 194 32.33 20.05 -5.33
N THR A 195 31.30 19.92 -4.49
CA THR A 195 31.33 20.44 -3.12
C THR A 195 31.88 19.44 -2.11
N ILE A 196 32.10 18.17 -2.49
CA ILE A 196 32.71 17.17 -1.60
C ILE A 196 34.07 17.65 -1.10
N GLY A 197 34.93 18.18 -1.99
CA GLY A 197 36.23 18.74 -1.61
C GLY A 197 36.13 19.91 -0.62
N ALA A 198 35.10 20.75 -0.76
CA ALA A 198 34.84 21.86 0.16
C ALA A 198 34.30 21.40 1.53
N VAL A 199 33.62 20.26 1.59
CA VAL A 199 33.21 19.66 2.89
C VAL A 199 34.42 18.98 3.54
N MET A 200 35.31 18.37 2.75
CA MET A 200 36.51 17.69 3.25
C MET A 200 37.67 18.64 3.61
N SER A 201 37.59 19.91 3.21
CA SER A 201 38.49 20.95 3.75
C SER A 201 38.12 21.38 5.17
N THR A 202 36.97 20.95 5.69
CA THR A 202 36.63 21.04 7.12
C THR A 202 37.19 19.82 7.87
N PRO A 203 37.22 19.83 9.22
CA PRO A 203 37.62 18.66 10.01
C PRO A 203 36.72 17.42 9.84
N ALA A 204 35.74 17.41 8.94
CA ALA A 204 34.85 16.29 8.68
C ALA A 204 35.56 15.20 7.85
N THR A 205 35.42 13.95 8.27
CA THR A 205 35.95 12.80 7.52
C THR A 205 34.93 12.28 6.51
N GLN A 206 35.36 11.59 5.45
CA GLN A 206 34.44 10.94 4.50
C GLN A 206 33.42 10.02 5.20
N GLY A 207 33.85 9.31 6.24
CA GLY A 207 32.94 8.50 7.05
C GLY A 207 31.89 9.31 7.80
N ASP A 208 32.23 10.51 8.30
CA ASP A 208 31.25 11.39 8.94
C ASP A 208 30.18 11.85 7.93
N ILE A 209 30.56 12.09 6.66
CA ILE A 209 29.64 12.48 5.56
C ILE A 209 28.70 11.33 5.18
N PHE A 210 29.24 10.12 4.98
CA PHE A 210 28.43 8.96 4.62
C PHE A 210 27.45 8.60 5.74
N ILE A 211 27.89 8.63 7.00
CA ILE A 211 27.02 8.37 8.14
C ILE A 211 25.94 9.43 8.27
N SER A 212 26.25 10.72 8.10
CA SER A 212 25.23 11.77 8.21
C SER A 212 24.15 11.63 7.13
N LYS A 213 24.53 11.35 5.88
CA LYS A 213 23.58 11.13 4.78
C LYS A 213 22.79 9.84 4.98
N GLY A 214 23.46 8.78 5.43
CA GLY A 214 22.82 7.51 5.75
C GLY A 214 21.77 7.65 6.86
N LEU A 215 22.11 8.33 7.95
CA LEU A 215 21.19 8.62 9.05
C LEU A 215 19.98 9.44 8.59
N LEU A 216 20.18 10.43 7.71
CA LEU A 216 19.05 11.17 7.14
C LEU A 216 18.10 10.23 6.38
N GLY A 217 18.65 9.38 5.51
CA GLY A 217 17.87 8.37 4.79
C GLY A 217 17.09 7.45 5.74
N ILE A 218 17.74 6.96 6.80
CA ILE A 218 17.10 6.10 7.81
C ILE A 218 15.94 6.83 8.50
N ILE A 219 16.17 8.06 8.98
CA ILE A 219 15.17 8.83 9.72
C ILE A 219 13.93 9.09 8.85
N ILE A 220 14.13 9.60 7.63
CA ILE A 220 13.01 9.93 6.75
C ILE A 220 12.28 8.66 6.31
N SER A 221 13.02 7.59 5.98
CA SER A 221 12.42 6.31 5.60
C SER A 221 11.63 5.67 6.72
N PHE A 222 12.12 5.74 7.95
CA PHE A 222 11.44 5.20 9.11
C PHE A 222 10.14 5.97 9.40
N ILE A 223 10.21 7.30 9.38
CA ILE A 223 9.03 8.18 9.52
C ILE A 223 8.01 7.89 8.41
N MET A 224 8.45 7.78 7.15
CA MET A 224 7.56 7.49 6.03
C MET A 224 6.91 6.11 6.15
N GLY A 225 7.66 5.09 6.57
CA GLY A 225 7.11 3.76 6.84
C GLY A 225 6.00 3.79 7.90
N ILE A 226 6.25 4.47 9.02
CA ILE A 226 5.25 4.67 10.08
C ILE A 226 4.04 5.44 9.56
N LEU A 227 4.27 6.57 8.89
CA LEU A 227 3.20 7.44 8.38
C LEU A 227 2.27 6.68 7.44
N ILE A 228 2.81 5.85 6.56
CA ILE A 228 2.03 5.05 5.61
C ILE A 228 1.22 3.96 6.33
N LEU A 229 1.78 3.32 7.36
CA LEU A 229 1.00 2.38 8.18
C LEU A 229 -0.13 3.09 8.94
N VAL A 230 0.11 4.29 9.48
CA VAL A 230 -0.93 5.09 10.15
C VAL A 230 -2.03 5.44 9.15
N LEU A 231 -1.68 5.97 7.98
CA LEU A 231 -2.65 6.38 6.95
C LEU A 231 -3.51 5.22 6.45
N ASN A 232 -2.96 4.00 6.46
CA ASN A 232 -3.67 2.80 6.05
C ASN A 232 -4.32 2.03 7.21
N HIS A 233 -4.30 2.56 8.44
CA HIS A 233 -4.89 1.94 9.63
C HIS A 233 -4.39 0.51 9.87
N ALA A 234 -3.10 0.27 9.63
CA ALA A 234 -2.50 -1.07 9.60
C ALA A 234 -1.67 -1.41 10.84
N PHE A 235 -1.93 -0.76 11.98
CA PHE A 235 -1.31 -1.12 13.24
C PHE A 235 -2.07 -2.27 13.91
N ASN A 236 -1.35 -3.37 14.17
CA ASN A 236 -1.85 -4.52 14.90
C ASN A 236 -1.19 -4.63 16.28
N ALA A 237 -1.60 -5.65 17.06
CA ALA A 237 -1.13 -5.91 18.42
C ALA A 237 0.41 -5.98 18.56
N GLN A 238 1.13 -6.33 17.50
CA GLN A 238 2.60 -6.45 17.50
C GLN A 238 3.30 -5.19 17.01
N PHE A 239 2.93 -4.05 17.58
CA PHE A 239 3.45 -2.74 17.18
C PHE A 239 4.98 -2.63 17.29
N LEU A 240 5.59 -3.31 18.29
CA LEU A 240 7.03 -3.22 18.51
C LEU A 240 7.81 -3.96 17.42
N LEU A 241 7.27 -5.08 16.94
CA LEU A 241 7.90 -5.90 15.91
C LEU A 241 7.83 -5.22 14.54
N ILE A 242 6.70 -4.61 14.19
CA ILE A 242 6.59 -3.84 12.94
C ILE A 242 7.55 -2.64 12.96
N ILE A 243 7.69 -1.94 14.09
CA ILE A 243 8.65 -0.86 14.25
C ILE A 243 10.09 -1.34 14.01
N LEU A 244 10.47 -2.49 14.58
CA LEU A 244 11.80 -3.07 14.35
C LEU A 244 12.03 -3.35 12.86
N ILE A 245 11.05 -3.95 12.18
CA ILE A 245 11.16 -4.26 10.75
C ILE A 245 11.26 -2.99 9.91
N LEU A 246 10.47 -1.96 10.21
CA LEU A 246 10.57 -0.67 9.53
C LEU A 246 11.95 -0.03 9.72
N PHE A 247 12.51 -0.14 10.92
CA PHE A 247 13.84 0.38 11.21
C PHE A 247 14.94 -0.37 10.44
N LEU A 248 14.89 -1.70 10.42
CA LEU A 248 15.81 -2.52 9.62
C LEU A 248 15.68 -2.23 8.12
N ALA A 249 14.45 -2.10 7.63
CA ALA A 249 14.17 -1.75 6.24
C ALA A 249 14.73 -0.37 5.88
N ALA A 250 14.61 0.62 6.78
CA ALA A 250 15.17 1.95 6.60
C ALA A 250 16.72 1.92 6.53
N ILE A 251 17.38 1.11 7.36
CA ILE A 251 18.83 0.88 7.29
C ILE A 251 19.20 0.26 5.94
N MET A 252 18.51 -0.81 5.53
CA MET A 252 18.77 -1.49 4.27
C MET A 252 18.62 -0.53 3.07
N ALA A 253 17.52 0.21 3.01
CA ALA A 253 17.26 1.18 1.93
C ALA A 253 18.33 2.28 1.90
N SER A 254 18.72 2.79 3.07
CA SER A 254 19.77 3.81 3.19
C SER A 254 21.14 3.32 2.76
N CYS A 255 21.54 2.11 3.17
CA CYS A 255 22.81 1.53 2.72
C CYS A 255 22.81 1.32 1.20
N LEU A 256 21.71 0.82 0.62
CA LEU A 256 21.59 0.63 -0.83
C LEU A 256 21.68 1.98 -1.56
N GLY A 257 21.05 3.04 -1.02
CA GLY A 257 21.17 4.41 -1.51
C GLY A 257 22.59 4.96 -1.46
N LEU A 258 23.31 4.75 -0.36
CA LEU A 258 24.72 5.15 -0.24
C LEU A 258 25.62 4.40 -1.22
N ILE A 259 25.42 3.08 -1.38
CA ILE A 259 26.19 2.26 -2.33
C ILE A 259 26.01 2.80 -3.75
N VAL A 260 24.76 2.98 -4.20
CA VAL A 260 24.51 3.51 -5.54
C VAL A 260 25.00 4.94 -5.68
N GLY A 261 24.71 5.82 -4.71
CA GLY A 261 25.19 7.20 -4.69
C GLY A 261 26.72 7.32 -4.77
N ALA A 262 27.45 6.34 -4.26
CA ALA A 262 28.90 6.29 -4.34
C ALA A 262 29.45 5.98 -5.74
N PHE A 263 28.72 5.27 -6.60
CA PHE A 263 29.17 4.95 -7.97
C PHE A 263 28.60 5.88 -9.04
N ILE A 264 27.45 6.51 -8.78
CA ILE A 264 26.81 7.41 -9.73
C ILE A 264 27.48 8.79 -9.73
N LYS A 265 27.62 9.38 -10.92
CA LYS A 265 28.34 10.64 -11.16
C LYS A 265 27.40 11.84 -11.36
N ASP A 266 26.21 11.61 -11.90
CA ASP A 266 25.27 12.66 -12.27
C ASP A 266 23.82 12.26 -11.98
N THR A 267 22.97 13.28 -11.89
CA THR A 267 21.56 13.10 -11.54
C THR A 267 20.75 12.33 -12.58
N ALA A 268 21.07 12.41 -13.88
CA ALA A 268 20.34 11.69 -14.92
C ALA A 268 20.59 10.19 -14.83
N SER A 269 21.85 9.78 -14.63
CA SER A 269 22.22 8.39 -14.35
C SER A 269 21.53 7.85 -13.09
N LEU A 270 21.41 8.68 -12.04
CA LEU A 270 20.70 8.30 -10.81
C LEU A 270 19.22 7.98 -11.09
N TYR A 271 18.54 8.80 -11.90
CA TYR A 271 17.16 8.52 -12.30
C TYR A 271 17.02 7.19 -13.07
N SER A 272 17.93 6.90 -13.99
CA SER A 272 17.94 5.64 -14.73
C SER A 272 18.10 4.45 -13.78
N VAL A 273 18.99 4.56 -12.78
CA VAL A 273 19.19 3.50 -11.79
C VAL A 273 18.00 3.36 -10.86
N ILE A 274 17.37 4.45 -10.40
CA ILE A 274 16.14 4.39 -9.59
C ILE A 274 15.05 3.64 -10.35
N LYS A 275 14.84 3.97 -11.64
CA LYS A 275 13.82 3.33 -12.47
C LYS A 275 14.13 1.86 -12.73
N GLY A 276 15.39 1.53 -13.04
CA GLY A 276 15.83 0.15 -13.29
C GLY A 276 15.79 -0.73 -12.04
N LEU A 277 16.32 -0.24 -10.91
CA LEU A 277 16.27 -0.95 -9.63
C LEU A 277 14.85 -1.03 -9.07
N GLY A 278 13.94 -0.15 -9.48
CA GLY A 278 12.52 -0.22 -9.10
C GLY A 278 11.92 -1.60 -9.33
N LEU A 279 12.21 -2.25 -10.47
CA LEU A 279 11.72 -3.61 -10.74
C LEU A 279 12.25 -4.64 -9.72
N ILE A 280 13.51 -4.51 -9.29
CA ILE A 280 14.13 -5.40 -8.31
C ILE A 280 13.60 -5.12 -6.91
N ILE A 281 13.45 -3.84 -6.55
CA ILE A 281 12.93 -3.42 -5.25
C ILE A 281 11.47 -3.88 -5.10
N TYR A 282 10.65 -3.71 -6.13
CA TYR A 282 9.21 -4.06 -6.12
C TYR A 282 8.93 -5.51 -6.53
N GLY A 283 9.94 -6.24 -6.99
CA GLY A 283 9.86 -7.62 -7.47
C GLY A 283 9.00 -8.52 -6.57
N PRO A 284 9.27 -8.63 -5.26
CA PRO A 284 8.49 -9.46 -4.35
C PRO A 284 7.00 -9.14 -4.34
N GLY A 285 6.65 -7.86 -4.38
CA GLY A 285 5.26 -7.42 -4.38
C GLY A 285 4.56 -7.81 -5.67
N ILE A 286 5.26 -7.68 -6.80
CA ILE A 286 4.76 -8.15 -8.10
C ILE A 286 4.50 -9.66 -8.04
N ILE A 287 5.47 -10.47 -7.57
CA ILE A 287 5.29 -11.93 -7.46
C ILE A 287 4.07 -12.28 -6.61
N LYS A 288 3.86 -11.63 -5.47
CA LYS A 288 2.70 -11.90 -4.60
C LYS A 288 1.35 -11.46 -5.19
N ILE A 289 1.32 -10.52 -6.13
CA ILE A 289 0.11 -10.13 -6.85
C ILE A 289 -0.30 -11.18 -7.88
N PHE A 290 0.65 -11.98 -8.38
CA PHE A 290 0.42 -13.00 -9.41
C PHE A 290 0.63 -14.42 -8.83
N PRO A 291 -0.44 -15.09 -8.33
CA PRO A 291 -0.35 -16.39 -7.67
C PRO A 291 0.21 -17.52 -8.54
N GLN A 292 0.20 -17.34 -9.86
CA GLN A 292 0.76 -18.30 -10.82
C GLN A 292 2.29 -18.35 -10.76
N ILE A 293 2.93 -17.33 -10.20
CA ILE A 293 4.39 -17.27 -10.08
C ILE A 293 4.82 -17.94 -8.78
N PRO A 294 5.75 -18.91 -8.82
CA PRO A 294 6.24 -19.57 -7.62
C PRO A 294 6.81 -18.60 -6.57
N GLU A 295 6.41 -18.77 -5.31
CA GLU A 295 6.78 -17.85 -4.22
C GLU A 295 8.30 -17.81 -3.96
N TRP A 296 9.03 -18.89 -4.26
CA TRP A 296 10.48 -18.95 -4.11
C TRP A 296 11.22 -17.89 -4.95
N ILE A 297 10.64 -17.46 -6.07
CA ILE A 297 11.20 -16.38 -6.90
C ILE A 297 11.21 -15.07 -6.12
N GLY A 298 10.20 -14.83 -5.28
CA GLY A 298 10.16 -13.69 -4.37
C GLY A 298 11.37 -13.66 -3.43
N LYS A 299 11.82 -14.82 -2.94
CA LYS A 299 12.94 -14.92 -1.97
C LYS A 299 14.31 -14.54 -2.54
N LEU A 300 14.44 -14.45 -3.87
CA LEU A 300 15.67 -13.98 -4.53
C LEU A 300 15.91 -12.48 -4.34
N PHE A 301 14.86 -11.72 -4.09
CA PHE A 301 14.95 -10.29 -3.92
C PHE A 301 15.23 -9.94 -2.45
N PRO A 302 16.26 -9.12 -2.16
CA PRO A 302 16.55 -8.69 -0.80
C PRO A 302 15.36 -8.03 -0.08
N THR A 303 14.49 -7.36 -0.83
CA THR A 303 13.30 -6.66 -0.32
C THR A 303 12.18 -7.60 0.12
N TYR A 304 12.25 -8.89 -0.23
CA TYR A 304 11.30 -9.91 0.24
C TYR A 304 11.31 -10.00 1.76
N TYR A 305 12.50 -10.00 2.36
CA TYR A 305 12.71 -10.11 3.80
C TYR A 305 12.27 -8.87 4.58
N VAL A 306 11.91 -7.79 3.88
CA VAL A 306 11.20 -6.62 4.46
C VAL A 306 9.69 -6.78 4.26
N MET A 307 9.28 -7.09 3.03
CA MET A 307 7.87 -7.11 2.66
C MET A 307 7.10 -8.26 3.31
N ASN A 308 7.69 -9.45 3.40
CA ASN A 308 7.03 -10.63 3.96
C ASN A 308 6.71 -10.45 5.46
N PRO A 309 7.64 -10.01 6.33
CA PRO A 309 7.31 -9.70 7.72
C PRO A 309 6.25 -8.61 7.89
N ILE A 310 6.28 -7.55 7.07
CA ILE A 310 5.23 -6.52 7.08
C ILE A 310 3.88 -7.16 6.76
N MET A 311 3.80 -8.03 5.76
CA MET A 311 2.56 -8.72 5.41
C MET A 311 2.09 -9.66 6.52
N GLU A 312 2.96 -10.52 7.05
CA GLU A 312 2.62 -11.48 8.11
C GLU A 312 2.06 -10.76 9.34
N ILE A 313 2.70 -9.68 9.79
CA ILE A 313 2.28 -8.94 10.98
C ILE A 313 1.03 -8.10 10.73
N THR A 314 0.97 -7.36 9.62
CA THR A 314 -0.14 -6.43 9.36
C THR A 314 -1.42 -7.13 8.89
N ARG A 315 -1.32 -8.35 8.35
CA ARG A 315 -2.48 -9.04 7.76
C ARG A 315 -2.82 -10.37 8.39
N LYS A 316 -1.83 -11.24 8.59
CA LYS A 316 -2.07 -12.60 9.11
C LYS A 316 -2.06 -12.64 10.64
N GLY A 317 -1.79 -11.51 11.30
CA GLY A 317 -1.61 -11.46 12.76
C GLY A 317 -0.39 -12.28 13.22
N GLY A 318 0.55 -12.54 12.31
CA GLY A 318 1.75 -13.35 12.54
C GLY A 318 2.63 -12.77 13.64
N GLY A 319 3.41 -13.65 14.26
CA GLY A 319 4.26 -13.37 15.42
C GLY A 319 5.75 -13.37 15.13
N TRP A 320 6.55 -13.15 16.18
CA TRP A 320 8.00 -13.35 16.11
C TRP A 320 8.36 -14.74 15.56
N SER A 321 7.62 -15.78 15.95
CA SER A 321 7.82 -17.15 15.48
C SER A 321 7.63 -17.32 13.97
N THR A 322 6.84 -16.48 13.31
CA THR A 322 6.58 -16.57 11.86
C THR A 322 7.57 -15.74 11.05
N VAL A 323 8.12 -14.66 11.61
CA VAL A 323 8.99 -13.72 10.87
C VAL A 323 10.46 -13.76 11.27
N ASN A 324 10.84 -14.50 12.31
CA ASN A 324 12.20 -14.54 12.84
C ASN A 324 13.27 -14.82 11.77
N LEU A 325 13.05 -15.82 10.92
CA LEU A 325 13.97 -16.22 9.87
C LEU A 325 14.17 -15.10 8.84
N ASP A 326 13.08 -14.45 8.44
CA ASP A 326 13.14 -13.30 7.53
C ASP A 326 13.91 -12.13 8.16
N VAL A 327 13.70 -11.87 9.45
CA VAL A 327 14.41 -10.82 10.20
C VAL A 327 15.91 -11.12 10.30
N PHE A 328 16.30 -12.37 10.57
CA PHE A 328 17.72 -12.74 10.63
C PHE A 328 18.40 -12.64 9.26
N ILE A 329 17.72 -13.04 8.19
CA ILE A 329 18.24 -12.88 6.82
C ILE A 329 18.36 -11.39 6.47
N LEU A 330 17.37 -10.58 6.83
CA LEU A 330 17.42 -9.12 6.63
C LEU A 330 18.61 -8.50 7.37
N ILE A 331 18.86 -8.89 8.62
CA ILE A 331 20.04 -8.43 9.38
C ILE A 331 21.33 -8.85 8.66
N GLY A 332 21.41 -10.08 8.15
CA GLY A 332 22.55 -10.56 7.36
C GLY A 332 22.80 -9.72 6.10
N ILE A 333 21.74 -9.41 5.35
CA ILE A 333 21.80 -8.54 4.16
C ILE A 333 22.29 -7.13 4.56
N ILE A 334 21.75 -6.57 5.65
CA ILE A 334 22.17 -5.26 6.17
C ILE A 334 23.65 -5.28 6.54
N ALA A 335 24.12 -6.32 7.23
CA ALA A 335 25.52 -6.45 7.60
C ALA A 335 26.45 -6.45 6.37
N VAL A 336 26.06 -7.17 5.31
CA VAL A 336 26.78 -7.17 4.03
C VAL A 336 26.78 -5.78 3.40
N PHE A 337 25.65 -5.08 3.35
CA PHE A 337 25.57 -3.73 2.77
C PHE A 337 26.37 -2.71 3.57
N VAL A 338 26.34 -2.76 4.90
CA VAL A 338 27.15 -1.91 5.77
C VAL A 338 28.65 -2.17 5.54
N ALA A 339 29.06 -3.44 5.40
CA ALA A 339 30.43 -3.79 5.07
C ALA A 339 30.86 -3.22 3.71
N ILE A 340 30.00 -3.31 2.68
CA ILE A 340 30.26 -2.72 1.36
C ILE A 340 30.42 -1.19 1.48
N VAL A 341 29.53 -0.51 2.20
CA VAL A 341 29.65 0.94 2.45
C VAL A 341 30.96 1.27 3.14
N GLY A 342 31.36 0.49 4.16
CA GLY A 342 32.64 0.67 4.86
C GLY A 342 33.85 0.52 3.93
N VAL A 343 33.84 -0.47 3.03
CA VAL A 343 34.90 -0.66 2.02
C VAL A 343 34.95 0.52 1.05
N ILE A 344 33.80 1.01 0.59
CA ILE A 344 33.70 2.17 -0.31
C ILE A 344 34.33 3.40 0.36
N VAL A 345 33.92 3.70 1.59
CA VAL A 345 34.44 4.85 2.37
C VAL A 345 35.95 4.76 2.57
N ASN A 346 36.48 3.56 2.83
CA ASN A 346 37.93 3.37 3.00
C ASN A 346 38.71 3.56 1.69
N LYS A 347 38.17 3.11 0.55
CA LYS A 347 38.82 3.29 -0.76
C LYS A 347 38.87 4.75 -1.19
N THR A 348 37.78 5.50 -1.01
CA THR A 348 37.76 6.94 -1.34
C THR A 348 38.70 7.76 -0.47
N ARG A 349 38.98 7.31 0.77
CA ARG A 349 39.96 7.96 1.66
C ARG A 349 41.41 7.79 1.17
N GLN A 350 41.72 6.69 0.50
CA GLN A 350 43.07 6.39 -0.03
C GLN A 350 43.38 7.10 -1.35
N GLN A 351 42.37 7.58 -2.08
CA GLN A 351 42.56 8.32 -3.34
C GLN A 351 42.82 9.81 -3.13
N GLU A 352 42.58 10.32 -1.92
CA GLU A 352 42.71 11.74 -1.55
C GLU A 352 43.89 12.01 -0.61
N ALA A 353 44.54 10.96 -0.09
CA ALA A 353 45.78 11.02 0.66
C ALA A 353 46.96 10.73 -0.29
#